data_AF-A0A1Q7FXS8-F1
#
_entry.id   AF-A0A1Q7FXS8-F1
#
_cell.length_a   1.000
_cell.length_b   1.000
_cell.length_c   1.000
_cell.angle_alpha   90.00
_cell.angle_beta   90.00
_cell.angle_gamma   90.00
#
_symmetry.space_group_name_H-M   'P 1'
#
loop_
_entity.id
_entity.type
_entity.pdbx_description
1 polymer ?
#
loop_
_entity_poly.entity_id
_entity_poly.type
_entity_poly.pdbx_seq_one_letter_code
_entity_poly.pdbx_strand_id
1 'polypeptide(L)'
;MKWPLRLGAVAIMTLAVTAPVYAHGYRGFEGDSGGIGGFPFPLRGLGLTEDQQAQVRQIMANHRPEFRRLAGEMRSAREALSAKLYASSPVGPADLAPLTEQIARLQGQLTQQRLQVALEIRGVLTPEQLAKAAQTRQRLIELRSEMRGLLPGSR
;
A
#
# COMPACT_ATOMS: atom_id res chain seq x y z
N MET A 1 -27.50 33.07 64.09
CA MET A 1 -28.89 33.39 63.72
C MET A 1 -29.11 32.97 62.25
N LYS A 2 -29.90 31.90 62.04
CA LYS A 2 -30.75 31.52 60.88
C LYS A 2 -30.17 31.56 59.43
N TRP A 3 -30.05 30.38 58.82
CA TRP A 3 -29.88 30.07 57.38
C TRP A 3 -31.18 30.34 56.57
N PRO A 4 -31.21 30.41 55.20
CA PRO A 4 -31.29 29.21 54.33
C PRO A 4 -30.76 29.28 52.86
N LEU A 5 -30.38 28.08 52.37
CA LEU A 5 -30.42 27.49 51.00
C LEU A 5 -30.17 28.31 49.72
N ARG A 6 -29.41 27.71 48.78
CA ARG A 6 -29.84 27.43 47.38
C ARG A 6 -28.89 26.45 46.64
N LEU A 7 -29.51 25.46 45.99
CA LEU A 7 -29.26 24.86 44.65
C LEU A 7 -27.77 24.62 44.26
N GLY A 8 -27.28 23.40 44.08
CA GLY A 8 -27.72 22.45 43.04
C GLY A 8 -26.81 22.59 41.81
N ALA A 9 -25.79 21.74 41.69
CA ALA A 9 -25.02 21.57 40.45
C ALA A 9 -24.47 20.14 40.36
N VAL A 10 -25.09 19.37 39.47
CA VAL A 10 -24.63 18.04 39.04
C VAL A 10 -23.40 18.26 38.16
N ALA A 11 -22.22 17.86 38.64
CA ALA A 11 -21.02 17.81 37.81
C ALA A 11 -21.08 16.55 36.94
N ILE A 12 -21.55 16.70 35.70
CA ILE A 12 -21.47 15.64 34.70
C ILE A 12 -20.00 15.51 34.30
N MET A 13 -19.31 14.51 34.86
CA MET A 13 -17.99 14.09 34.41
C MET A 13 -18.12 13.42 33.03
N THR A 14 -17.85 14.17 31.96
CA THR A 14 -17.66 13.61 30.63
C THR A 14 -16.26 12.98 30.53
N LEU A 15 -16.18 11.68 30.83
CA LEU A 15 -15.05 10.85 30.45
C LEU A 15 -15.04 10.68 28.91
N ALA A 16 -14.22 11.48 28.23
CA ALA A 16 -13.92 11.28 26.83
C ALA A 16 -12.96 10.08 26.70
N VAL A 17 -13.52 8.89 26.47
CA VAL A 17 -12.74 7.71 26.09
C VAL A 17 -12.31 7.89 24.64
N THR A 18 -11.08 8.34 24.43
CA THR A 18 -10.42 8.31 23.12
C THR A 18 -10.04 6.87 22.80
N ALA A 19 -10.94 6.15 22.13
CA ALA A 19 -10.60 4.86 21.54
C ALA A 19 -9.61 5.08 20.37
N PRO A 20 -8.49 4.35 20.32
CA PRO A 20 -7.63 4.37 19.14
C PRO A 20 -8.38 3.71 17.99
N VAL A 21 -8.72 4.50 16.97
CA VAL A 21 -9.25 3.99 15.71
C VAL A 21 -8.14 3.19 15.04
N TYR A 22 -8.24 1.86 15.10
CA TYR A 22 -7.46 0.98 14.25
C TYR A 22 -7.90 1.24 12.80
N ALA A 23 -7.15 2.08 12.10
CA ALA A 23 -7.27 2.25 10.67
C ALA A 23 -7.06 0.89 10.01
N HIS A 24 -8.16 0.27 9.57
CA HIS A 24 -8.14 -0.90 8.72
C HIS A 24 -7.27 -0.57 7.50
N GLY A 25 -6.22 -1.38 7.29
CA GLY A 25 -5.27 -1.20 6.22
C GLY A 25 -5.98 -1.28 4.88
N TYR A 26 -6.16 -0.13 4.22
CA TYR A 26 -6.39 -0.09 2.78
C TYR A 26 -5.26 -0.84 2.09
N ARG A 27 -5.55 -2.08 1.67
CA ARG A 27 -4.69 -2.89 0.82
C ARG A 27 -4.85 -2.38 -0.61
N GLY A 28 -4.46 -1.13 -0.84
CA GLY A 28 -4.36 -0.52 -2.16
C GLY A 28 -3.12 -1.05 -2.87
N PHE A 29 -3.15 -2.33 -3.25
CA PHE A 29 -2.27 -2.89 -4.28
C PHE A 29 -3.10 -3.05 -5.56
N GLU A 30 -3.61 -1.92 -6.03
CA GLU A 30 -4.23 -1.84 -7.35
C GLU A 30 -3.09 -1.69 -8.37
N GLY A 31 -2.87 -2.78 -9.09
CA GLY A 31 -1.71 -2.99 -9.93
C GLY A 31 -1.71 -4.43 -10.39
N ASP A 32 -2.64 -4.72 -11.30
CA ASP A 32 -2.77 -5.95 -12.05
C ASP A 32 -1.44 -6.34 -12.69
N SER A 33 -0.62 -7.14 -12.00
CA SER A 33 0.62 -7.70 -12.53
C SER A 33 1.06 -8.88 -11.68
N GLY A 34 0.54 -10.06 -11.99
CA GLY A 34 1.13 -11.41 -11.87
C GLY A 34 1.82 -11.89 -10.59
N GLY A 35 1.91 -11.09 -9.52
CA GLY A 35 2.68 -11.41 -8.32
C GLY A 35 2.07 -10.81 -7.06
N ILE A 36 2.54 -11.28 -5.90
CA ILE A 36 2.09 -10.79 -4.59
C ILE A 36 2.49 -9.32 -4.46
N GLY A 37 1.52 -8.41 -4.53
CA GLY A 37 1.76 -6.99 -4.31
C GLY A 37 2.75 -6.37 -5.30
N GLY A 38 2.54 -6.58 -6.61
CA GLY A 38 3.32 -5.90 -7.65
C GLY A 38 4.80 -6.29 -7.71
N PHE A 39 5.19 -7.40 -7.08
CA PHE A 39 6.52 -7.99 -7.24
C PHE A 39 6.60 -8.85 -8.51
N PRO A 40 7.70 -8.77 -9.29
CA PRO A 40 7.79 -9.47 -10.57
C PRO A 40 7.95 -11.00 -10.47
N PHE A 41 8.26 -11.54 -9.28
CA PHE A 41 8.50 -12.98 -9.09
C PHE A 41 7.48 -13.61 -8.13
N PRO A 42 6.84 -14.73 -8.51
CA PRO A 42 6.09 -15.56 -7.58
C PRO A 42 7.08 -16.39 -6.74
N LEU A 43 7.54 -15.86 -5.60
CA LEU A 43 8.54 -16.54 -4.76
C LEU A 43 8.03 -17.82 -4.08
N ARG A 44 6.71 -17.91 -3.87
CA ARG A 44 6.08 -19.11 -3.31
C ARG A 44 6.15 -20.24 -4.33
N GLY A 45 6.57 -21.43 -3.87
CA GLY A 45 6.64 -22.62 -4.71
C GLY A 45 7.89 -22.73 -5.58
N LEU A 46 8.86 -21.80 -5.49
CA LEU A 46 10.14 -21.93 -6.19
C LEU A 46 11.09 -22.94 -5.54
N GLY A 47 10.78 -23.43 -4.33
CA GLY A 47 11.67 -24.34 -3.60
C GLY A 47 12.93 -23.64 -3.13
N LEU A 48 12.78 -22.47 -2.50
CA LEU A 48 13.90 -21.74 -1.92
C LEU A 48 14.47 -22.51 -0.73
N THR A 49 15.80 -22.61 -0.65
CA THR A 49 16.50 -23.13 0.54
C THR A 49 16.28 -22.22 1.73
N GLU A 50 16.56 -22.70 2.95
CA GLU A 50 16.44 -21.88 4.17
C GLU A 50 17.30 -20.61 4.09
N ASP A 51 18.52 -20.73 3.58
CA ASP A 51 19.44 -19.62 3.38
C ASP A 51 18.90 -18.59 2.38
N GLN A 52 18.38 -19.05 1.22
CA GLN A 52 17.76 -18.17 0.24
C GLN A 52 16.54 -17.44 0.83
N GLN A 53 15.73 -18.13 1.61
CA GLN A 53 14.58 -17.51 2.28
C GLN A 53 15.03 -16.47 3.31
N ALA A 54 16.10 -16.74 4.07
CA ALA A 54 16.67 -15.79 5.02
C ALA A 54 17.19 -14.53 4.31
N GLN A 55 17.91 -14.70 3.20
CA GLN A 55 18.40 -13.58 2.37
C GLN A 55 17.26 -12.76 1.80
N VAL A 56 16.23 -13.39 1.24
CA VAL A 56 15.02 -12.70 0.75
C VAL A 56 14.35 -11.90 1.87
N ARG A 57 14.19 -12.48 3.07
CA ARG A 57 13.62 -11.75 4.22
C ARG A 57 14.47 -10.55 4.61
N GLN A 58 15.80 -10.70 4.60
CA GLN A 58 16.72 -9.61 4.94
C GLN A 58 16.64 -8.48 3.92
N ILE A 59 16.65 -8.80 2.62
CA ILE A 59 16.44 -7.84 1.54
C ILE A 59 15.12 -7.09 1.78
N MET A 60 14.01 -7.79 1.98
CA MET A 60 12.72 -7.16 2.24
C MET A 60 12.73 -6.28 3.50
N ALA A 61 13.41 -6.71 4.57
CA ALA A 61 13.54 -5.94 5.80
C ALA A 61 14.33 -4.64 5.59
N ASN A 62 15.43 -4.68 4.82
CA ASN A 62 16.27 -3.52 4.51
C ASN A 62 15.51 -2.45 3.72
N HIS A 63 14.66 -2.85 2.77
CA HIS A 63 13.89 -1.92 1.95
C HIS A 63 12.57 -1.47 2.57
N ARG A 64 12.12 -2.12 3.67
CA ARG A 64 10.84 -1.85 4.32
C ARG A 64 10.68 -0.39 4.81
N PRO A 65 11.68 0.26 5.43
CA PRO A 65 11.54 1.64 5.89
C PRO A 65 11.24 2.61 4.73
N GLU A 66 11.96 2.46 3.62
CA GLU A 66 11.81 3.32 2.46
C GLU A 66 10.47 3.11 1.76
N PHE A 67 10.02 1.85 1.63
CA PHE A 67 8.66 1.58 1.14
C PHE A 67 7.59 2.22 2.02
N ARG A 68 7.74 2.17 3.35
CA ARG A 68 6.79 2.81 4.28
C ARG A 68 6.78 4.31 4.11
N ARG A 69 7.94 4.95 3.96
CA ARG A 69 8.08 6.39 3.73
C ARG A 69 7.36 6.80 2.44
N LEU A 70 7.72 6.18 1.31
CA LEU A 70 7.12 6.46 0.00
C LEU A 70 5.62 6.20 -0.03
N ALA A 71 5.15 5.10 0.59
CA ALA A 71 3.72 4.79 0.66
C ALA A 71 2.95 5.77 1.55
N GLY A 72 3.57 6.25 2.64
CA GLY A 72 3.02 7.28 3.50
C GLY A 72 2.86 8.61 2.74
N GLU A 73 3.92 9.07 2.09
CA GLU A 73 3.90 10.29 1.27
C GLU A 73 2.86 10.23 0.14
N MET A 74 2.76 9.06 -0.52
CA MET A 74 1.77 8.82 -1.56
C MET A 74 0.34 8.92 -1.01
N ARG A 75 0.09 8.34 0.17
CA ARG A 75 -1.22 8.39 0.81
C ARG A 75 -1.57 9.84 1.16
N SER A 76 -0.67 10.56 1.81
CA SER A 76 -0.90 11.96 2.17
C SER A 76 -1.14 12.86 0.96
N ALA A 77 -0.39 12.67 -0.14
CA ALA A 77 -0.61 13.44 -1.37
C ALA A 77 -1.99 13.17 -2.00
N ARG A 78 -2.44 11.91 -1.99
CA ARG A 78 -3.78 11.53 -2.48
C ARG A 78 -4.90 12.05 -1.58
N GLU A 79 -4.71 12.00 -0.26
CA GLU A 79 -5.65 12.58 0.71
C GLU A 79 -5.76 14.09 0.53
N ALA A 80 -4.64 14.79 0.35
CA ALA A 80 -4.64 16.23 0.08
C ALA A 80 -5.33 16.59 -1.25
N LEU A 81 -5.11 15.78 -2.29
CA LEU A 81 -5.78 15.94 -3.58
C LEU A 81 -7.30 15.76 -3.44
N SER A 82 -7.71 14.69 -2.75
CA SER A 82 -9.12 14.44 -2.44
C SER A 82 -9.73 15.60 -1.65
N ALA A 83 -9.08 16.04 -0.57
CA ALA A 83 -9.55 17.14 0.26
C ALA A 83 -9.76 18.44 -0.53
N LYS A 84 -8.86 18.77 -1.47
CA LYS A 84 -9.05 19.94 -2.36
C LYS A 84 -10.29 19.78 -3.24
N LEU A 85 -10.51 18.61 -3.83
CA LEU A 85 -11.68 18.36 -4.69
C LEU A 85 -13.01 18.48 -3.95
N TYR A 86 -13.03 18.22 -2.64
CA TYR A 86 -14.21 18.38 -1.78
C TYR A 86 -14.31 19.74 -1.08
N ALA A 87 -13.40 20.68 -1.36
CA ALA A 87 -13.46 22.02 -0.78
C ALA A 87 -14.64 22.83 -1.35
N SER A 88 -15.23 23.70 -0.52
CA SER A 88 -16.34 24.58 -0.95
C SER A 88 -15.87 25.76 -1.81
N SER A 89 -14.57 26.08 -1.78
CA SER A 89 -13.98 27.12 -2.63
C SER A 89 -13.80 26.62 -4.06
N PRO A 90 -13.85 27.50 -5.09
CA PRO A 90 -13.50 27.11 -6.45
C PRO A 90 -12.09 26.52 -6.51
N VAL A 91 -11.93 25.41 -7.23
CA VAL A 91 -10.65 24.73 -7.45
C VAL A 91 -10.39 24.61 -8.94
N GLY A 92 -9.22 25.08 -9.38
CA GLY A 92 -8.78 25.01 -10.77
C GLY A 92 -7.60 24.04 -10.97
N PRO A 93 -7.22 23.77 -12.23
CA PRO A 93 -6.09 22.89 -12.56
C PRO A 93 -4.76 23.31 -11.90
N ALA A 94 -4.50 24.61 -11.79
CA ALA A 94 -3.28 25.14 -11.17
C ALA A 94 -3.18 24.80 -9.67
N ASP A 95 -4.31 24.65 -8.97
CA ASP A 95 -4.34 24.31 -7.55
C ASP A 95 -4.05 22.82 -7.30
N LEU A 96 -4.23 21.99 -8.33
CA LEU A 96 -4.08 20.53 -8.27
C LEU A 96 -2.74 20.06 -8.86
N ALA A 97 -2.16 20.82 -9.79
CA ALA A 97 -0.93 20.45 -10.50
C ALA A 97 0.23 20.05 -9.57
N PRO A 98 0.53 20.74 -8.46
CA PRO A 98 1.61 20.33 -7.56
C PRO A 98 1.38 18.95 -6.93
N LEU A 99 0.12 18.62 -6.60
CA LEU A 99 -0.23 17.34 -5.99
C LEU A 99 -0.18 16.19 -7.00
N THR A 100 -0.63 16.42 -8.23
CA THR A 100 -0.56 15.43 -9.30
C THR A 100 0.89 15.15 -9.70
N GLU A 101 1.74 16.18 -9.79
CA GLU A 101 3.19 16.05 -10.01
C GLU A 101 3.87 15.28 -8.87
N GLN A 102 3.52 15.58 -7.62
CA GLN A 102 4.03 14.85 -6.46
C GLN A 102 3.64 13.37 -6.52
N ILE A 103 2.40 13.06 -6.83
CA ILE A 103 1.91 11.66 -6.98
C ILE A 103 2.70 10.95 -8.09
N ALA A 104 2.87 11.57 -9.26
CA ALA A 104 3.62 10.99 -10.37
C ALA A 104 5.08 10.69 -9.99
N ARG A 105 5.75 11.63 -9.31
CA ARG A 105 7.11 11.44 -8.80
C ARG A 105 7.20 10.27 -7.82
N LEU A 106 6.28 10.19 -6.86
CA LEU A 106 6.25 9.12 -5.86
C LEU A 106 5.96 7.75 -6.49
N GLN A 107 5.14 7.69 -7.55
CA GLN A 107 4.91 6.47 -8.32
C GLN A 107 6.19 6.00 -9.01
N GLY A 108 6.97 6.93 -9.58
CA GLY A 108 8.29 6.65 -10.16
C GLY A 108 9.26 6.08 -9.13
N GLN A 109 9.35 6.71 -7.96
CA GLN A 109 10.22 6.25 -6.86
C GLN A 109 9.83 4.86 -6.34
N LEU A 110 8.52 4.59 -6.16
CA LEU A 110 8.05 3.26 -5.78
C LEU A 110 8.39 2.19 -6.82
N THR A 111 8.30 2.53 -8.11
CA THR A 111 8.68 1.63 -9.20
C THR A 111 10.16 1.30 -9.18
N GLN A 112 11.01 2.32 -9.01
CA GLN A 112 12.46 2.13 -8.88
C GLN A 112 12.82 1.28 -7.66
N GLN A 113 12.19 1.54 -6.51
CA GLN A 113 12.43 0.76 -5.29
C GLN A 113 12.02 -0.70 -5.45
N ARG A 114 10.90 -1.00 -6.13
CA ARG A 114 10.50 -2.37 -6.45
C ARG A 114 11.49 -3.06 -7.39
N LEU A 115 12.00 -2.33 -8.39
CA LEU A 115 12.99 -2.87 -9.33
C LEU A 115 14.28 -3.24 -8.62
N GLN A 116 14.78 -2.37 -7.73
CA GLN A 116 15.99 -2.64 -6.95
C GLN A 116 15.86 -3.94 -6.15
N VAL A 117 14.76 -4.07 -5.40
CA VAL A 117 14.51 -5.28 -4.60
C VAL A 117 14.35 -6.52 -5.48
N ALA A 118 13.70 -6.37 -6.64
CA ALA A 118 13.55 -7.48 -7.58
C ALA A 118 14.91 -7.95 -8.14
N LEU A 119 15.83 -7.03 -8.45
CA LEU A 119 17.17 -7.37 -8.91
C LEU A 119 17.99 -8.08 -7.83
N GLU A 120 17.91 -7.61 -6.58
CA GLU A 120 18.58 -8.26 -5.45
C GLU A 120 18.04 -9.68 -5.20
N ILE A 121 16.71 -9.85 -5.19
CA ILE A 121 16.10 -11.17 -5.04
C ILE A 121 16.46 -12.07 -6.22
N ARG A 122 16.48 -11.55 -7.46
CA ARG A 122 16.92 -12.33 -8.62
C ARG A 122 18.35 -12.86 -8.45
N GLY A 123 19.24 -12.09 -7.82
CA GLY A 123 20.61 -12.50 -7.52
C GLY A 123 20.72 -13.64 -6.49
N VAL A 124 19.66 -13.91 -5.72
CA VAL A 124 19.59 -15.03 -4.77
C VAL A 124 19.12 -16.32 -5.45
N LEU A 125 18.39 -16.23 -6.55
CA LEU A 125 17.75 -17.37 -7.22
C LEU A 125 18.72 -18.10 -8.16
N THR A 126 18.59 -19.42 -8.24
CA THR A 126 19.31 -20.22 -9.25
C THR A 126 18.67 -20.07 -10.64
N PRO A 127 19.39 -20.41 -11.72
CA PRO A 127 18.83 -20.42 -13.07
C PRO A 127 17.56 -21.27 -13.20
N GLU A 128 17.51 -22.43 -12.53
CA GLU A 128 16.37 -23.35 -12.53
C GLU A 128 15.16 -22.74 -11.80
N GLN A 129 15.39 -22.07 -10.67
CA GLN A 129 14.34 -21.36 -9.94
C GLN A 129 13.79 -20.17 -10.74
N LEU A 130 14.64 -19.47 -11.49
CA LEU A 130 14.21 -18.39 -12.41
C LEU A 130 13.38 -18.93 -13.57
N ALA A 131 13.78 -20.05 -14.17
CA ALA A 131 13.00 -20.71 -15.21
C ALA A 131 11.61 -21.14 -14.69
N LYS A 132 11.56 -21.70 -13.47
CA LYS A 132 10.30 -22.05 -12.81
C LYS A 132 9.43 -20.83 -12.49
N ALA A 133 10.03 -19.71 -12.09
CA ALA A 133 9.32 -18.46 -11.86
C ALA A 133 8.70 -17.92 -13.16
N ALA A 134 9.45 -17.96 -14.28
CA ALA A 134 8.95 -17.56 -15.59
C ALA A 134 7.76 -18.42 -16.05
N GLN A 135 7.86 -19.74 -15.90
CA GLN A 135 6.75 -20.66 -16.23
C GLN A 135 5.51 -20.39 -15.36
N THR A 136 5.71 -20.16 -14.06
CA THR A 136 4.62 -19.87 -13.13
C THR A 136 3.94 -18.56 -13.48
N ARG A 137 4.71 -17.51 -13.81
CA ARG A 137 4.19 -16.22 -14.27
C ARG A 137 3.34 -16.39 -15.52
N GLN A 138 3.81 -17.17 -16.50
CA GLN A 138 3.08 -17.41 -17.75
C GLN A 138 1.72 -18.06 -17.49
N ARG A 139 1.68 -19.12 -16.67
CA ARG A 139 0.42 -19.78 -16.27
C ARG A 139 -0.54 -18.83 -15.55
N LEU A 140 -0.02 -17.95 -14.68
CA LEU A 140 -0.85 -16.96 -13.99
C LEU A 140 -1.45 -15.93 -14.95
N ILE A 141 -0.73 -15.56 -16.02
CA ILE A 141 -1.25 -14.67 -17.07
C ILE A 141 -2.36 -15.35 -17.86
N GLU A 142 -2.15 -16.60 -18.27
CA GLU A 142 -3.13 -17.42 -18.99
C GLU A 142 -4.41 -17.59 -18.16
N LEU A 143 -4.28 -18.01 -16.90
CA LEU A 143 -5.40 -18.16 -15.98
C LEU A 143 -6.21 -16.87 -15.83
N ARG A 144 -5.54 -15.71 -15.71
CA ARG A 144 -6.24 -14.42 -15.65
C ARG A 144 -6.95 -14.09 -16.94
N SER A 145 -6.37 -14.43 -18.09
CA SER A 145 -6.99 -14.24 -19.39
C SER A 145 -8.26 -15.08 -19.52
N GLU A 146 -8.19 -16.35 -19.12
CA GLU A 146 -9.33 -17.27 -19.10
C GLU A 146 -10.43 -16.77 -18.16
N MET A 147 -10.08 -16.41 -16.92
CA MET A 147 -11.04 -15.87 -15.94
C MET A 147 -11.74 -14.60 -16.44
N ARG A 148 -11.03 -13.72 -17.14
CA ARG A 148 -11.63 -12.53 -17.79
C ARG A 148 -12.59 -12.92 -18.93
N GLY A 149 -12.26 -13.96 -19.69
CA GLY A 149 -13.15 -14.48 -20.76
C GLY A 149 -14.42 -15.14 -20.21
N LEU A 150 -14.33 -15.79 -19.05
CA LEU A 150 -15.47 -16.45 -18.38
C LEU A 150 -16.38 -15.48 -17.61
N LEU A 151 -15.90 -14.28 -17.27
CA LEU A 151 -16.65 -13.24 -16.55
C LEU A 151 -16.86 -12.00 -17.44
N PRO A 152 -17.65 -12.10 -18.54
CA PRO A 152 -17.94 -10.95 -19.39
C PRO A 152 -18.85 -9.97 -18.63
N GLY A 153 -18.30 -8.88 -18.09
CA GLY A 153 -19.13 -7.83 -17.48
C GLY A 153 -18.54 -6.93 -16.40
N SER A 154 -17.22 -6.80 -16.26
CA SER A 154 -16.61 -5.83 -15.34
C SER A 154 -15.88 -4.73 -16.10
N ARG A 155 -16.65 -3.90 -16.79
CA ARG A 155 -16.22 -2.56 -17.21
C ARG A 155 -17.17 -1.55 -16.61
#